data_AF-A0A1E4HRY0-F1
#
_entry.id   AF-A0A1E4HRY0-F1
#
_cell.length_a   1.000
_cell.length_b   1.000
_cell.length_c   1.000
_cell.angle_alpha   90.00
_cell.angle_beta   90.00
_cell.angle_gamma   90.00
#
_symmetry.space_group_name_H-M   'P 1'
#
loop_
_entity.id
_entity.type
_entity.pdbx_description
1 polymer ?
#
loop_
_entity_poly.entity_id
_entity_poly.type
_entity_poly.pdbx_seq_one_letter_code
_entity_poly.pdbx_strand_id
1 'polypeptide(L)'
;MFSYVLALDTSAVRLVSPWFVGGAIVLAVVLCVVVVAGWRRWRHRRAGRTASILAATVLVVLALASVANASGSFYPTLGTLLGTSAPAVSTAGARAEVTGPGSVRTVAGPHGPLPVYLPAAATAPGGEGIRFPVVEWLGTLTAGDPLVAALDRAVAEHRMPPVVVVAAGPAGADEAAALRDWAAGAASGLPVRGDRTGWAIAGPAGSRVCPLVIALGRPSDWSAAAGTPCALTAPAGPEAPPALLAVTIGTGAADVTAEVSPAPVTGYVLTDAADAPAAVVGWLGTRLPGPVREPATGADSVPS
;
A
#
# COMPACT_ATOMS: atom_id res chain seq x y z
N MET A 1 -23.07 29.39 -37.25
CA MET A 1 -21.68 29.41 -36.77
C MET A 1 -21.62 28.44 -35.60
N PHE A 2 -21.38 27.15 -35.88
CA PHE A 2 -21.37 26.09 -34.87
C PHE A 2 -20.06 26.14 -34.11
N SER A 3 -20.11 26.55 -32.84
CA SER A 3 -19.03 26.34 -31.89
C SER A 3 -18.92 24.84 -31.62
N TYR A 4 -18.10 24.13 -32.39
CA TYR A 4 -17.55 22.84 -31.99
C TYR A 4 -16.62 23.09 -30.79
N VAL A 5 -17.21 23.19 -29.59
CA VAL A 5 -16.43 22.97 -28.38
C VAL A 5 -16.12 21.48 -28.42
N LEU A 6 -14.86 21.15 -28.71
CA LEU A 6 -14.29 19.84 -28.36
C LEU A 6 -14.55 19.67 -26.87
N ALA A 7 -15.67 19.02 -26.53
CA ALA A 7 -15.96 18.55 -25.20
C ALA A 7 -14.93 17.45 -24.93
N LEU A 8 -13.73 17.87 -24.52
CA LEU A 8 -12.74 16.99 -23.95
C LEU A 8 -13.42 16.37 -22.74
N ASP A 9 -13.73 15.08 -22.88
CA ASP A 9 -14.33 14.31 -21.82
C ASP A 9 -13.28 14.19 -20.71
N THR A 10 -13.29 15.14 -19.77
CA THR A 10 -12.29 15.26 -18.70
C THR A 10 -12.23 14.01 -17.82
N SER A 11 -13.28 13.18 -17.86
CA SER A 11 -13.35 11.87 -17.25
C SER A 11 -12.44 10.82 -17.92
N ALA A 12 -12.18 10.96 -19.23
CA ALA A 12 -11.38 10.00 -20.00
C ALA A 12 -9.87 10.20 -19.83
N VAL A 13 -9.43 11.39 -19.41
CA VAL A 13 -8.00 11.69 -19.24
C VAL A 13 -7.53 11.20 -17.88
N ARG A 14 -6.82 10.06 -17.90
CA ARG A 14 -6.25 9.41 -16.71
C ARG A 14 -4.92 10.06 -16.31
N LEU A 15 -4.90 10.69 -15.14
CA LEU A 15 -3.72 11.35 -14.58
C LEU A 15 -2.69 10.37 -14.00
N VAL A 16 -3.12 9.15 -13.70
CA VAL A 16 -2.27 8.06 -13.20
C VAL A 16 -1.65 7.21 -14.33
N SER A 17 -1.95 7.51 -15.60
CA SER A 17 -1.40 6.76 -16.73
C SER A 17 0.11 6.99 -16.85
N PRO A 18 0.94 5.94 -17.00
CA PRO A 18 2.38 6.10 -17.19
C PRO A 18 2.70 6.93 -18.44
N TRP A 19 1.84 6.89 -19.47
CA TRP A 19 1.96 7.75 -20.65
C TRP A 19 1.72 9.22 -20.35
N PHE A 20 0.78 9.54 -19.45
CA PHE A 20 0.52 10.92 -19.04
C PHE A 20 1.68 11.49 -18.22
N VAL A 21 2.14 10.74 -17.22
CA VAL A 21 3.28 11.14 -16.37
C VAL A 21 4.55 11.28 -17.20
N GLY A 22 4.85 10.29 -18.05
CA GLY A 22 5.98 10.34 -18.98
C GLY A 22 5.91 11.52 -19.94
N GLY A 23 4.73 11.78 -20.51
CA GLY A 23 4.49 12.93 -21.40
C GLY A 23 4.73 14.28 -20.71
N ALA A 24 4.24 14.44 -19.48
CA ALA A 24 4.45 15.66 -18.68
C ALA A 24 5.94 15.90 -18.38
N ILE A 25 6.67 14.84 -18.00
CA ILE A 25 8.12 14.90 -17.76
C ILE A 25 8.87 15.30 -19.03
N VAL A 26 8.59 14.64 -20.15
CA VAL A 26 9.24 14.94 -21.44
C VAL A 26 8.97 16.38 -21.86
N LEU A 27 7.71 16.84 -21.73
CA LEU A 27 7.34 18.21 -22.08
C LEU A 27 8.08 19.24 -21.20
N ALA A 28 8.22 18.97 -19.89
CA ALA A 28 8.96 19.82 -18.99
C ALA A 28 10.45 19.92 -19.37
N VAL A 29 11.07 18.79 -19.71
CA VAL A 29 12.47 18.73 -20.17
C VAL A 29 12.65 19.50 -21.48
N VAL A 30 11.77 19.29 -22.47
CA VAL A 30 11.81 19.99 -23.76
C VAL A 30 11.70 21.50 -23.55
N LEU A 31 10.78 21.97 -22.69
CA LEU A 31 10.63 23.40 -22.44
C LEU A 31 11.87 24.01 -21.79
N CYS A 32 12.49 23.30 -20.82
CA CYS A 32 13.75 23.72 -20.22
C CYS A 32 14.87 23.85 -21.26
N VAL A 33 15.00 22.88 -22.17
CA VAL A 33 15.98 22.93 -23.27
C VAL A 33 15.70 24.11 -24.20
N VAL A 34 14.44 24.36 -24.56
CA VAL A 34 14.05 25.50 -25.41
C VAL A 34 14.38 26.83 -24.73
N VAL A 35 14.14 26.96 -23.42
CA VAL A 35 14.50 28.16 -22.64
C VAL A 35 16.01 28.41 -22.70
N VAL A 36 16.82 27.37 -22.50
CA VAL A 36 18.29 27.47 -22.52
C VAL A 36 18.81 27.80 -23.93
N ALA A 37 18.34 27.09 -24.96
CA ALA A 37 18.78 27.29 -26.35
C ALA A 37 18.27 28.62 -26.94
N GLY A 38 17.04 29.01 -26.61
CA GLY A 38 16.41 30.26 -27.04
C GLY A 38 16.98 31.50 -26.36
N TRP A 39 17.67 31.34 -25.23
CA TRP A 39 18.21 32.44 -24.42
C TRP A 39 19.06 33.43 -25.22
N ARG A 40 19.89 32.91 -26.13
CA ARG A 40 20.78 33.72 -27.00
C ARG A 40 20.04 34.41 -28.14
N ARG A 41 19.02 33.77 -28.73
CA ARG A 41 18.22 34.34 -29.83
C ARG A 41 17.24 35.42 -29.36
N TRP A 42 16.76 35.33 -28.12
CA TRP A 42 15.72 36.25 -27.58
C TRP A 42 16.31 37.47 -26.85
N ARG A 43 17.39 38.04 -27.39
CA ARG A 43 18.19 39.07 -26.70
C ARG A 43 17.46 40.41 -26.48
N HIS A 44 16.33 40.66 -27.14
CA HIS A 44 15.69 41.99 -27.15
C HIS A 44 14.24 42.06 -26.62
N ARG A 45 13.61 40.97 -26.20
CA ARG A 45 12.24 41.03 -25.63
C ARG A 45 12.23 40.49 -24.20
N ARG A 46 12.40 41.40 -23.22
CA ARG A 46 12.38 41.08 -21.77
C ARG A 46 11.15 40.26 -21.37
N ALA A 47 9.99 40.59 -21.91
CA ALA A 47 8.73 39.88 -21.65
C ALA A 47 8.71 38.42 -22.11
N GLY A 48 9.41 38.08 -23.21
CA GLY A 48 9.46 36.71 -23.72
C GLY A 48 10.25 35.79 -22.81
N ARG A 49 11.30 36.30 -22.16
CA ARG A 49 12.13 35.54 -21.22
C ARG A 49 11.40 35.23 -19.92
N THR A 50 10.71 36.21 -19.36
CA THR A 50 9.93 36.00 -18.13
C THR A 50 8.79 35.02 -18.36
N ALA A 51 8.08 35.12 -19.49
CA ALA A 51 7.01 34.20 -19.84
C ALA A 51 7.51 32.76 -20.02
N SER A 52 8.66 32.55 -20.67
CA SER A 52 9.18 31.19 -20.90
C SER A 52 9.75 30.54 -19.64
N ILE A 53 10.40 31.32 -18.76
CA ILE A 53 10.82 30.83 -17.44
C ILE A 53 9.60 30.41 -16.62
N LEU A 54 8.56 31.26 -16.54
CA LEU A 54 7.34 30.94 -15.79
C LEU A 54 6.67 29.67 -16.33
N ALA A 55 6.53 29.55 -17.66
CA ALA A 55 5.98 28.36 -18.27
C ALA A 55 6.78 27.09 -17.95
N ALA A 56 8.11 27.17 -17.96
CA ALA A 56 8.97 26.03 -17.62
C ALA A 56 8.80 25.63 -16.15
N THR A 57 8.80 26.60 -15.23
CA THR A 57 8.61 26.36 -13.80
C THR A 57 7.27 25.70 -13.53
N VAL A 58 6.17 26.20 -14.13
CA VAL A 58 4.84 25.62 -13.98
C VAL A 58 4.82 24.15 -14.46
N LEU A 59 5.46 23.87 -15.60
CA LEU A 59 5.54 22.51 -16.15
C LEU A 59 6.34 21.55 -15.27
N VAL A 60 7.44 22.00 -14.68
CA VAL A 60 8.23 21.20 -13.73
C VAL A 60 7.41 20.87 -12.48
N VAL A 61 6.70 21.87 -11.93
CA VAL A 61 5.81 21.65 -10.78
C VAL A 61 4.70 20.66 -11.12
N LEU A 62 4.07 20.80 -12.30
CA LEU A 62 3.05 19.86 -12.77
C LEU A 62 3.60 18.44 -12.95
N ALA A 63 4.82 18.29 -13.48
CA ALA A 63 5.46 16.99 -13.63
C ALA A 63 5.69 16.34 -12.26
N LEU A 64 6.26 17.06 -11.29
CA LEU A 64 6.46 16.56 -9.92
C LEU A 64 5.14 16.20 -9.23
N ALA A 65 4.12 17.07 -9.36
CA ALA A 65 2.80 16.81 -8.84
C ALA A 65 2.16 15.57 -9.48
N SER A 66 2.36 15.36 -10.79
CA SER A 66 1.85 14.17 -11.50
C SER A 66 2.51 12.88 -11.02
N VAL A 67 3.81 12.91 -10.70
CA VAL A 67 4.54 11.76 -10.14
C VAL A 67 4.02 11.45 -8.73
N ALA A 68 3.89 12.45 -7.87
CA ALA A 68 3.32 12.28 -6.53
C ALA A 68 1.87 11.77 -6.59
N ASN A 69 1.08 12.31 -7.53
CA ASN A 69 -0.28 11.86 -7.79
C ASN A 69 -0.34 10.41 -8.28
N ALA A 70 0.59 10.00 -9.15
CA ALA A 70 0.66 8.62 -9.62
C ALA A 70 1.08 7.66 -8.50
N SER A 71 2.00 8.06 -7.61
CA SER A 71 2.41 7.24 -6.47
C SER A 71 1.29 7.06 -5.43
N GLY A 72 0.46 8.08 -5.20
CA GLY A 72 -0.63 8.03 -4.22
C GLY A 72 -1.99 7.69 -4.81
N SER A 73 -2.14 7.76 -6.14
CA SER A 73 -3.43 7.70 -6.85
C SER A 73 -4.49 8.64 -6.28
N PHE A 74 -4.11 9.89 -5.93
CA PHE A 74 -5.00 10.86 -5.28
C PHE A 74 -6.14 11.34 -6.20
N TYR A 75 -5.80 11.65 -7.45
CA TYR A 75 -6.74 12.11 -8.49
C TYR A 75 -6.58 11.22 -9.73
N PRO A 76 -7.46 10.22 -9.93
CA PRO A 76 -7.35 9.29 -11.06
C PRO A 76 -7.56 9.96 -12.43
N THR A 77 -8.41 10.98 -12.50
CA THR A 77 -8.79 11.66 -13.76
C THR A 77 -8.80 13.18 -13.61
N LEU A 78 -8.69 13.90 -14.73
CA LEU A 78 -8.84 15.37 -14.74
C LEU A 78 -10.20 15.79 -14.19
N GLY A 79 -11.25 15.02 -14.45
CA GLY A 79 -12.58 15.26 -13.92
C GLY A 79 -12.67 15.20 -12.39
N THR A 80 -11.92 14.29 -11.74
CA THR A 80 -11.82 14.27 -10.26
C THR A 80 -10.98 15.42 -9.70
N LEU A 81 -9.94 15.84 -10.43
CA LEU A 81 -9.11 16.98 -10.05
C LEU A 81 -9.90 18.30 -10.11
N LEU A 82 -10.76 18.45 -11.12
CA LEU A 82 -11.55 19.65 -11.36
C LEU A 82 -12.91 19.66 -10.62
N GLY A 83 -13.25 18.56 -9.93
CA GLY A 83 -14.52 18.42 -9.22
C GLY A 83 -15.75 18.35 -10.12
N THR A 84 -15.58 18.10 -11.42
CA THR A 84 -16.65 18.10 -12.43
C THR A 84 -17.22 16.71 -12.72
N SER A 85 -16.66 15.67 -12.11
CA SER A 85 -17.13 14.28 -12.25
C SER A 85 -17.68 13.76 -10.93
N ALA A 86 -18.76 12.97 -10.99
CA ALA A 86 -19.08 12.01 -9.92
C ALA A 86 -17.84 11.14 -9.65
N PRO A 87 -17.57 10.74 -8.40
CA PRO A 87 -16.32 10.07 -8.02
C PRO A 87 -16.02 8.92 -8.98
N ALA A 88 -15.01 9.13 -9.84
CA ALA A 88 -14.66 8.17 -10.86
C ALA A 88 -14.06 6.96 -10.16
N VAL A 89 -14.77 5.83 -10.22
CA VAL A 89 -14.31 4.54 -9.70
C VAL A 89 -12.94 4.27 -10.30
N SER A 90 -11.90 4.40 -9.46
CA SER A 90 -10.54 4.15 -9.87
C SER A 90 -10.44 2.70 -10.33
N THR A 91 -9.96 2.52 -11.55
CA THR A 91 -9.72 1.20 -12.16
C THR A 91 -8.38 0.60 -11.72
N ALA A 92 -7.64 1.31 -10.87
CA ALA A 92 -6.74 0.69 -9.90
C ALA A 92 -7.59 0.10 -8.77
N GLY A 93 -8.03 -1.14 -8.96
CA GLY A 93 -8.63 -1.99 -7.91
C GLY A 93 -9.81 -1.34 -7.17
N ALA A 94 -10.99 -1.35 -7.79
CA ALA A 94 -12.29 -1.33 -7.12
C ALA A 94 -12.34 -0.58 -5.78
N ARG A 95 -12.17 0.75 -5.83
CA ARG A 95 -12.72 1.62 -4.78
C ARG A 95 -14.19 1.81 -5.08
N ALA A 96 -15.03 0.85 -4.67
CA ALA A 96 -16.34 1.23 -4.20
C ALA A 96 -16.10 2.27 -3.09
N GLU A 97 -16.83 3.39 -3.11
CA GLU A 97 -16.87 4.31 -1.99
C GLU A 97 -17.55 3.57 -0.84
N VAL A 98 -16.76 2.81 -0.09
CA VAL A 98 -17.27 2.00 1.02
C VAL A 98 -17.12 2.82 2.28
N THR A 99 -18.19 3.55 2.58
CA THR A 99 -18.31 4.48 3.71
C THR A 99 -18.71 3.80 5.03
N GLY A 100 -18.57 2.47 5.11
CA GLY A 100 -18.89 1.69 6.31
C GLY A 100 -17.65 1.30 7.13
N PRO A 101 -17.83 0.98 8.43
CA PRO A 101 -16.77 0.36 9.22
C PRO A 101 -16.50 -1.07 8.73
N GLY A 102 -15.28 -1.56 8.94
CA GLY A 102 -14.99 -2.98 8.82
C GLY A 102 -15.73 -3.81 9.87
N SER A 103 -15.58 -5.13 9.79
CA SER A 103 -16.22 -6.04 10.75
C SER A 103 -15.27 -7.14 11.19
N VAL A 104 -15.24 -7.42 12.49
CA VAL A 104 -14.58 -8.62 13.04
C VAL A 104 -15.57 -9.77 13.03
N ARG A 105 -15.18 -10.89 12.41
CA ARG A 105 -15.98 -12.11 12.30
C ARG A 105 -15.18 -13.30 12.80
N THR A 106 -15.86 -14.28 13.36
CA THR A 106 -15.23 -15.56 13.68
C THR A 106 -15.41 -16.52 12.51
N VAL A 107 -14.31 -17.09 12.02
CA VAL A 107 -14.28 -18.08 10.93
C VAL A 107 -13.68 -19.40 11.42
N ALA A 108 -13.99 -20.50 10.75
CA ALA A 108 -13.42 -21.81 11.07
C ALA A 108 -11.97 -21.89 10.55
N GLY A 109 -10.99 -21.74 11.45
CA GLY A 109 -9.57 -21.83 11.15
C GLY A 109 -9.02 -23.26 11.24
N PRO A 110 -7.72 -23.44 10.91
CA PRO A 110 -7.06 -24.75 10.92
C PRO A 110 -6.96 -25.38 12.32
N HIS A 111 -6.97 -24.56 13.38
CA HIS A 111 -6.85 -25.00 14.77
C HIS A 111 -8.05 -24.58 15.64
N GLY A 112 -9.16 -24.21 15.02
CA GLY A 112 -10.38 -23.77 15.71
C GLY A 112 -10.87 -22.41 15.23
N PRO A 113 -11.86 -21.83 15.93
CA PRO A 113 -12.45 -20.55 15.55
C PRO A 113 -11.43 -19.41 15.64
N LEU A 114 -11.32 -18.60 14.58
CA LEU A 114 -10.37 -17.48 14.48
C LEU A 114 -11.10 -16.16 14.25
N PRO A 115 -10.76 -15.10 15.01
CA PRO A 115 -11.24 -13.76 14.72
C PRO A 115 -10.52 -13.17 13.51
N VAL A 116 -11.30 -12.66 12.55
CA VAL A 116 -10.83 -12.04 11.31
C VAL A 116 -11.51 -10.70 11.14
N TYR A 117 -10.72 -9.64 11.04
CA TYR A 117 -11.22 -8.34 10.58
C TYR A 117 -11.28 -8.34 9.05
N LEU A 118 -12.47 -8.02 8.53
CA LEU A 118 -12.71 -7.75 7.13
C LEU A 118 -12.89 -6.24 6.94
N PRO A 119 -12.13 -5.60 6.05
CA PRO A 119 -12.35 -4.19 5.75
C PRO A 119 -13.70 -4.05 5.05
N ALA A 120 -14.35 -2.90 5.18
CA ALA A 120 -15.68 -2.70 4.62
C ALA A 120 -15.74 -3.04 3.11
N ALA A 121 -14.66 -2.73 2.38
CA ALA A 121 -14.48 -3.05 0.97
C ALA A 121 -14.61 -4.54 0.62
N ALA A 122 -14.28 -5.44 1.54
CA ALA A 122 -14.42 -6.87 1.33
C ALA A 122 -15.88 -7.34 1.36
N THR A 123 -16.78 -6.55 1.94
CA THR A 123 -18.21 -6.86 2.06
C THR A 123 -19.09 -5.99 1.16
N ALA A 124 -18.49 -5.08 0.40
CA ALA A 124 -19.23 -4.16 -0.44
C ALA A 124 -19.69 -4.82 -1.74
N PRO A 125 -20.84 -4.39 -2.30
CA PRO A 125 -21.26 -4.79 -3.64
C PRO A 125 -20.16 -4.51 -4.67
N GLY A 126 -19.86 -5.49 -5.54
CA GLY A 126 -18.77 -5.38 -6.52
C GLY A 126 -17.37 -5.68 -5.96
N GLY A 127 -17.28 -6.11 -4.70
CA GLY A 127 -16.06 -6.63 -4.08
C GLY A 127 -15.62 -8.00 -4.61
N GLU A 128 -16.43 -8.64 -5.45
CA GLU A 128 -16.15 -9.94 -6.04
C GLU A 128 -14.86 -9.92 -6.86
N GLY A 129 -14.03 -10.95 -6.65
CA GLY A 129 -12.71 -11.09 -7.28
C GLY A 129 -11.65 -10.12 -6.76
N ILE A 130 -11.93 -9.29 -5.75
CA ILE A 130 -10.89 -8.50 -5.09
C ILE A 130 -10.21 -9.35 -4.03
N ARG A 131 -8.87 -9.35 -4.03
CA ARG A 131 -8.02 -9.96 -3.02
C ARG A 131 -7.29 -8.89 -2.25
N PHE A 132 -7.42 -8.93 -0.93
CA PHE A 132 -6.87 -7.95 -0.01
C PHE A 132 -5.53 -8.43 0.56
N PRO A 133 -4.59 -7.50 0.82
CA PRO A 133 -3.42 -7.80 1.64
C PRO A 133 -3.85 -8.27 3.04
N VAL A 134 -3.01 -9.09 3.67
CA VAL A 134 -3.25 -9.75 4.95
C VAL A 134 -2.21 -9.30 5.97
N VAL A 135 -2.72 -9.04 7.18
CA VAL A 135 -1.90 -8.94 8.38
C VAL A 135 -2.24 -10.10 9.29
N GLU A 136 -1.28 -10.98 9.51
CA GLU A 136 -1.37 -11.99 10.55
C GLU A 136 -1.06 -11.33 11.89
N TRP A 137 -2.03 -11.33 12.80
CA TRP A 137 -1.95 -10.65 14.08
C TRP A 137 -1.76 -11.67 15.21
N LEU A 138 -0.64 -11.57 15.93
CA LEU A 138 -0.30 -12.48 17.03
C LEU A 138 -1.01 -12.14 18.35
N GLY A 139 -1.83 -11.08 18.37
CA GLY A 139 -2.63 -10.68 19.52
C GLY A 139 -4.07 -11.19 19.42
N THR A 140 -4.86 -10.82 20.42
CA THR A 140 -6.32 -10.99 20.36
C THR A 140 -6.95 -9.94 19.44
N LEU A 141 -8.11 -10.29 18.87
CA LEU A 141 -8.89 -9.39 18.05
C LEU A 141 -10.39 -9.59 18.31
N THR A 142 -11.06 -8.51 18.64
CA THR A 142 -12.48 -8.40 18.97
C THR A 142 -13.02 -7.13 18.35
N ALA A 143 -14.34 -7.05 18.13
CA ALA A 143 -14.95 -5.89 17.48
C ALA A 143 -14.73 -4.56 18.23
N GLY A 144 -14.49 -4.62 19.55
CA GLY A 144 -14.23 -3.45 20.39
C GLY A 144 -12.75 -3.07 20.52
N ASP A 145 -11.83 -3.80 19.88
CA ASP A 145 -10.41 -3.53 20.03
C ASP A 145 -9.99 -2.19 19.41
N PRO A 146 -9.13 -1.40 20.09
CA PRO A 146 -8.61 -0.14 19.54
C PRO A 146 -7.94 -0.28 18.17
N LEU A 147 -7.39 -1.47 17.88
CA LEU A 147 -6.82 -1.79 16.57
C LEU A 147 -7.86 -1.72 15.45
N VAL A 148 -9.08 -2.21 15.68
CA VAL A 148 -10.17 -2.19 14.68
C VAL A 148 -10.53 -0.75 14.31
N ALA A 149 -10.75 0.09 15.33
CA ALA A 149 -11.04 1.50 15.13
C ALA A 149 -9.87 2.26 14.46
N ALA A 150 -8.62 1.87 14.75
CA ALA A 150 -7.45 2.44 14.11
C ALA A 150 -7.33 2.04 12.62
N LEU A 151 -7.63 0.78 12.30
CA LEU A 151 -7.68 0.29 10.92
C LEU A 151 -8.75 1.01 10.11
N ASP A 152 -9.98 1.06 10.61
CA ASP A 152 -11.09 1.75 9.94
C ASP A 152 -10.77 3.22 9.68
N ARG A 153 -10.24 3.92 10.70
CA ARG A 153 -9.82 5.32 10.56
C ARG A 153 -8.72 5.48 9.50
N ALA A 154 -7.70 4.63 9.52
CA ALA A 154 -6.60 4.74 8.57
C ALA A 154 -7.02 4.40 7.13
N VAL A 155 -7.93 3.46 6.93
CA VAL A 155 -8.52 3.16 5.62
C VAL A 155 -9.37 4.33 5.13
N ALA A 156 -10.22 4.88 6.00
CA ALA A 156 -11.08 6.03 5.69
C ALA A 156 -10.27 7.30 5.36
N GLU A 157 -9.18 7.55 6.08
CA GLU A 157 -8.25 8.67 5.84
C GLU A 157 -7.25 8.39 4.71
N HIS A 158 -7.37 7.24 4.04
CA HIS A 158 -6.47 6.81 2.95
C HIS A 158 -5.00 6.74 3.34
N ARG A 159 -4.71 6.54 4.63
CA ARG A 159 -3.36 6.31 5.16
C ARG A 159 -2.89 4.86 5.00
N MET A 160 -3.81 3.94 4.71
CA MET A 160 -3.49 2.56 4.38
C MET A 160 -4.48 1.98 3.35
N PRO A 161 -4.07 0.98 2.55
CA PRO A 161 -5.03 0.21 1.79
C PRO A 161 -5.96 -0.59 2.71
N PRO A 162 -7.16 -0.97 2.25
CA PRO A 162 -7.99 -1.96 2.95
C PRO A 162 -7.20 -3.27 3.12
N VAL A 163 -7.11 -3.76 4.36
CA VAL A 163 -6.40 -4.99 4.73
C VAL A 163 -7.35 -5.96 5.43
N VAL A 164 -7.13 -7.26 5.26
CA VAL A 164 -7.72 -8.29 6.11
C VAL A 164 -6.76 -8.55 7.27
N VAL A 165 -7.27 -8.64 8.50
CA VAL A 165 -6.44 -9.03 9.66
C VAL A 165 -6.91 -10.38 10.17
N VAL A 166 -6.02 -11.35 10.22
CA VAL A 166 -6.29 -12.70 10.75
C VAL A 166 -5.58 -12.83 12.09
N ALA A 167 -6.33 -12.90 13.19
CA ALA A 167 -5.74 -13.00 14.51
C ALA A 167 -5.48 -14.46 14.87
N ALA A 168 -4.21 -14.85 14.82
CA ALA A 168 -3.70 -16.19 15.08
C ALA A 168 -3.56 -16.49 16.58
N GLY A 169 -3.46 -15.45 17.42
CA GLY A 169 -2.94 -15.59 18.77
C GLY A 169 -1.43 -15.92 18.77
N PRO A 170 -0.86 -16.37 19.90
CA PRO A 170 0.57 -16.67 19.98
C PRO A 170 0.91 -17.97 19.24
N ALA A 171 1.15 -17.88 17.94
CA ALA A 171 1.51 -19.00 17.07
C ALA A 171 3.02 -19.11 16.84
N GLY A 172 3.53 -20.34 16.73
CA GLY A 172 4.91 -20.59 16.24
C GLY A 172 5.01 -20.42 14.71
N ALA A 173 6.22 -20.52 14.15
CA ALA A 173 6.43 -20.31 12.71
C ALA A 173 5.68 -21.31 11.82
N ASP A 174 5.59 -22.57 12.23
CA ASP A 174 4.86 -23.61 11.47
C ASP A 174 3.36 -23.41 11.52
N GLU A 175 2.83 -22.97 12.67
CA GLU A 175 1.42 -22.67 12.85
C GLU A 175 1.01 -21.41 12.08
N ALA A 176 1.85 -20.39 12.09
CA ALA A 176 1.68 -19.18 11.28
C ALA A 176 1.65 -19.50 9.78
N ALA A 177 2.53 -20.40 9.32
CA ALA A 177 2.53 -20.87 7.95
C ALA A 177 1.27 -21.68 7.58
N ALA A 178 0.85 -22.62 8.45
CA ALA A 178 -0.38 -23.37 8.26
C ALA A 178 -1.60 -22.45 8.19
N LEU A 179 -1.62 -21.40 9.02
CA LEU A 179 -2.65 -20.38 8.98
C LEU A 179 -2.65 -19.60 7.66
N ARG A 180 -1.48 -19.19 7.17
CA ARG A 180 -1.34 -18.52 5.87
C ARG A 180 -1.84 -19.40 4.73
N ASP A 181 -1.40 -20.66 4.68
CA ASP A 181 -1.78 -21.60 3.63
C ASP A 181 -3.28 -21.88 3.65
N TRP A 182 -3.86 -22.03 4.84
CA TRP A 182 -5.31 -22.12 5.01
C TRP A 182 -6.01 -20.85 4.51
N ALA A 183 -5.59 -19.67 4.97
CA ALA A 183 -6.24 -18.40 4.65
C ALA A 183 -6.16 -18.08 3.14
N ALA A 184 -5.02 -18.33 2.50
CA ALA A 184 -4.84 -18.20 1.05
C ALA A 184 -5.59 -19.28 0.25
N GLY A 185 -5.87 -20.43 0.88
CA GLY A 185 -6.60 -21.53 0.26
C GLY A 185 -8.09 -21.25 0.07
N ALA A 186 -8.69 -21.89 -0.93
CA ALA A 186 -10.11 -21.75 -1.24
C ALA A 186 -11.03 -22.15 -0.06
N ALA A 187 -10.56 -23.02 0.83
CA ALA A 187 -11.32 -23.51 1.99
C ALA A 187 -11.60 -22.43 3.04
N SER A 188 -10.82 -21.35 3.10
CA SER A 188 -11.06 -20.26 4.08
C SER A 188 -12.26 -19.39 3.69
N GLY A 189 -12.59 -19.31 2.41
CA GLY A 189 -13.55 -18.35 1.87
C GLY A 189 -13.12 -16.88 2.02
N LEU A 190 -11.87 -16.61 2.43
CA LEU A 190 -11.38 -15.25 2.65
C LEU A 190 -10.91 -14.62 1.33
N PRO A 191 -11.23 -13.33 1.09
CA PRO A 191 -10.79 -12.61 -0.11
C PRO A 191 -9.34 -12.13 0.04
N VAL A 192 -8.38 -13.03 0.23
CA VAL A 192 -6.98 -12.67 0.53
C VAL A 192 -6.04 -12.92 -0.64
N ARG A 193 -4.96 -12.15 -0.72
CA ARG A 193 -3.90 -12.35 -1.73
C ARG A 193 -3.13 -13.65 -1.46
N GLY A 194 -2.72 -14.37 -2.50
CA GLY A 194 -1.87 -15.56 -2.37
C GLY A 194 -0.36 -15.26 -2.43
N ASP A 195 0.02 -14.09 -2.95
CA ASP A 195 1.42 -13.74 -3.17
C ASP A 195 2.08 -13.12 -1.93
N ARG A 196 3.37 -13.40 -1.70
CA ARG A 196 4.17 -12.90 -0.56
C ARG A 196 4.02 -11.40 -0.30
N THR A 197 3.92 -10.57 -1.34
CA THR A 197 3.93 -9.11 -1.19
C THR A 197 2.66 -8.60 -0.50
N GLY A 198 1.59 -9.37 -0.53
CA GLY A 198 0.36 -9.08 0.20
C GLY A 198 0.38 -9.49 1.67
N TRP A 199 1.44 -10.11 2.19
CA TRP A 199 1.46 -10.68 3.56
C TRP A 199 2.44 -9.97 4.48
N ALA A 200 1.94 -9.60 5.65
CA ALA A 200 2.72 -9.13 6.78
C ALA A 200 2.33 -9.88 8.06
N ILE A 201 3.26 -9.98 9.01
CA ILE A 201 3.00 -10.51 10.35
C ILE A 201 3.25 -9.43 11.39
N ALA A 202 2.34 -9.26 12.34
CA ALA A 202 2.45 -8.26 13.38
C ALA A 202 2.00 -8.77 14.74
N GLY A 203 2.55 -8.20 15.82
CA GLY A 203 2.18 -8.55 17.19
C GLY A 203 1.99 -7.32 18.07
N PRO A 204 1.17 -7.42 19.13
CA PRO A 204 1.01 -6.35 20.10
C PRO A 204 2.30 -6.07 20.84
N ALA A 205 2.42 -4.85 21.37
CA ALA A 205 3.45 -4.54 22.35
C ALA A 205 3.37 -5.52 23.53
N GLY A 206 4.52 -6.06 23.94
CA GLY A 206 4.60 -7.06 25.01
C GLY A 206 4.29 -8.51 24.60
N SER A 207 4.08 -8.79 23.31
CA SER A 207 3.98 -10.17 22.83
C SER A 207 5.25 -10.96 23.18
N ARG A 208 5.07 -12.18 23.73
CA ARG A 208 6.17 -13.13 23.95
C ARG A 208 6.64 -13.80 22.66
N VAL A 209 5.77 -13.84 21.67
CA VAL A 209 6.07 -14.36 20.33
C VAL A 209 6.59 -13.21 19.49
N CYS A 210 7.77 -13.39 18.88
CA CYS A 210 8.37 -12.38 18.02
C CYS A 210 7.95 -12.57 16.56
N PRO A 211 7.16 -11.65 15.96
CA PRO A 211 6.79 -11.70 14.55
C PRO A 211 8.01 -11.78 13.63
N LEU A 212 9.11 -11.12 14.02
CA LEU A 212 10.33 -11.06 13.23
C LEU A 212 11.07 -12.41 13.19
N VAL A 213 11.09 -13.18 14.29
CA VAL A 213 11.63 -14.55 14.30
C VAL A 213 10.86 -15.45 13.33
N ILE A 214 9.52 -15.37 13.37
CA ILE A 214 8.65 -16.15 12.49
C ILE A 214 8.91 -15.79 11.03
N ALA A 215 8.91 -14.51 10.71
CA ALA A 215 9.13 -14.03 9.35
C ALA A 215 10.51 -14.37 8.78
N LEU A 216 11.56 -14.29 9.61
CA LEU A 216 12.91 -14.68 9.21
C LEU A 216 13.07 -16.20 9.05
N GLY A 217 12.31 -16.99 9.81
CA GLY A 217 12.28 -18.45 9.66
C GLY A 217 11.66 -18.90 8.35
N ARG A 218 10.73 -18.12 7.77
CA ARG A 218 10.09 -18.42 6.47
C ARG A 218 9.95 -17.16 5.61
N PRO A 219 11.07 -16.66 5.05
CA PRO A 219 11.12 -15.37 4.38
C PRO A 219 10.33 -15.33 3.07
N SER A 220 9.98 -16.48 2.50
CA SER A 220 9.10 -16.60 1.33
C SER A 220 7.65 -16.25 1.62
N ASP A 221 7.25 -16.29 2.89
CA ASP A 221 5.84 -16.32 3.28
C ASP A 221 5.35 -14.91 3.65
N TRP A 222 6.24 -14.10 4.26
CA TRP A 222 5.96 -12.72 4.61
C TRP A 222 6.93 -11.75 3.92
N SER A 223 6.39 -10.61 3.50
CA SER A 223 7.18 -9.49 2.97
C SER A 223 7.58 -8.49 4.05
N ALA A 224 6.88 -8.52 5.18
CA ALA A 224 7.02 -7.53 6.23
C ALA A 224 6.68 -8.10 7.62
N ALA A 225 7.36 -7.63 8.67
CA ALA A 225 7.10 -8.00 10.06
C ALA A 225 7.16 -6.78 11.01
N ALA A 226 6.26 -6.70 11.99
CA ALA A 226 6.25 -5.62 12.99
C ALA A 226 5.92 -6.12 14.40
N GLY A 227 6.75 -5.82 15.40
CA GLY A 227 6.46 -6.28 16.77
C GLY A 227 7.45 -5.75 17.79
N THR A 228 7.41 -6.33 18.99
CA THR A 228 8.41 -6.05 20.02
C THR A 228 9.82 -6.47 19.55
N PRO A 229 10.87 -5.72 19.96
CA PRO A 229 12.24 -6.17 19.80
C PRO A 229 12.40 -7.56 20.40
N CYS A 230 13.17 -8.40 19.71
CA CYS A 230 13.55 -9.71 20.20
C CYS A 230 14.99 -9.97 19.76
N ALA A 231 15.74 -10.68 20.61
CA ALA A 231 17.10 -11.05 20.28
C ALA A 231 17.09 -11.94 19.03
N LEU A 232 17.72 -11.47 17.96
CA LEU A 232 17.80 -12.17 16.69
C LEU A 232 19.24 -12.48 16.36
N THR A 233 19.45 -13.62 15.72
CA THR A 233 20.70 -13.89 15.02
C THR A 233 20.29 -14.19 13.59
N ALA A 234 20.39 -13.19 12.72
CA ALA A 234 20.00 -13.40 11.33
C ALA A 234 21.06 -14.29 10.65
N PRO A 235 20.66 -15.24 9.80
CA PRO A 235 21.63 -16.01 9.03
C PRO A 235 22.41 -15.08 8.09
N ALA A 236 23.74 -15.14 8.20
CA ALA A 236 24.65 -14.42 7.32
C ALA A 236 24.96 -15.24 6.06
N GLY A 237 25.04 -14.58 4.90
CA GLY A 237 25.61 -15.18 3.69
C GLY A 237 24.71 -15.15 2.46
N PRO A 238 25.10 -15.83 1.37
CA PRO A 238 24.36 -15.87 0.10
C PRO A 238 23.00 -16.59 0.20
N GLU A 239 22.77 -17.34 1.27
CA GLU A 239 21.48 -17.94 1.63
C GLU A 239 20.59 -16.98 2.44
N ALA A 240 20.99 -15.71 2.59
CA ALA A 240 20.22 -14.73 3.31
C ALA A 240 18.82 -14.56 2.67
N PRO A 241 17.77 -14.48 3.51
CA PRO A 241 16.42 -14.29 3.03
C PRO A 241 16.29 -13.04 2.15
N PRO A 242 15.39 -13.03 1.15
CA PRO A 242 15.04 -11.80 0.44
C PRO A 242 14.68 -10.71 1.44
N ALA A 243 14.99 -9.45 1.10
CA ALA A 243 14.81 -8.31 2.01
C ALA A 243 13.45 -8.38 2.72
N LEU A 244 13.50 -8.42 4.04
CA LEU A 244 12.34 -8.39 4.92
C LEU A 244 12.26 -7.00 5.53
N LEU A 245 11.09 -6.38 5.41
CA LEU A 245 10.81 -5.10 6.04
C LEU A 245 10.43 -5.33 7.50
N ALA A 246 11.26 -4.87 8.43
CA ALA A 246 11.01 -5.05 9.86
C ALA A 246 10.80 -3.73 10.59
N VAL A 247 9.89 -3.75 11.57
CA VAL A 247 9.72 -2.67 12.55
C VAL A 247 9.71 -3.22 13.96
N THR A 248 10.50 -2.61 14.81
CA THR A 248 10.50 -2.86 16.25
C THR A 248 9.80 -1.73 16.98
N ILE A 249 8.86 -2.08 17.88
CA ILE A 249 8.12 -1.14 18.74
C ILE A 249 8.71 -1.27 20.15
N GLY A 250 9.54 -0.33 20.56
CA GLY A 250 10.23 -0.37 21.85
C GLY A 250 10.18 0.97 22.58
N THR A 251 10.31 0.94 23.90
CA THR A 251 10.39 2.13 24.79
C THR A 251 11.81 2.68 24.94
N GLY A 252 12.77 2.25 24.09
CA GLY A 252 14.16 2.70 24.15
C GLY A 252 14.86 2.58 22.80
N ALA A 253 15.42 3.68 22.31
CA ALA A 253 16.00 3.80 20.97
C ALA A 253 17.40 3.16 20.79
N ALA A 254 17.98 2.58 21.84
CA ALA A 254 19.44 2.40 21.92
C ALA A 254 20.02 1.04 21.49
N ASP A 255 19.24 -0.06 21.37
CA ASP A 255 19.85 -1.41 21.23
C ASP A 255 19.46 -2.22 19.97
N VAL A 256 18.49 -1.78 19.17
CA VAL A 256 17.93 -2.65 18.11
C VAL A 256 18.89 -2.89 16.93
N THR A 257 19.71 -1.90 16.57
CA THR A 257 20.68 -2.06 15.46
C THR A 257 21.86 -2.97 15.81
N ALA A 258 22.11 -3.22 17.10
CA ALA A 258 23.12 -4.18 17.55
C ALA A 258 22.58 -5.62 17.59
N GLU A 259 21.28 -5.80 17.79
CA GLU A 259 20.61 -7.12 17.86
C GLU A 259 20.22 -7.71 16.50
N VAL A 260 20.24 -6.93 15.41
CA VAL A 260 19.86 -7.41 14.07
C VAL A 260 21.06 -7.34 13.14
N SER A 261 21.82 -8.43 13.07
CA SER A 261 22.95 -8.62 12.16
C SER A 261 22.91 -10.03 11.57
N PRO A 262 23.14 -10.28 10.25
CA PRO A 262 23.49 -9.36 9.16
C PRO A 262 22.55 -9.45 7.93
N ALA A 263 21.26 -9.79 8.10
CA ALA A 263 20.32 -9.79 6.98
C ALA A 263 20.10 -8.36 6.44
N PRO A 264 19.76 -8.19 5.14
CA PRO A 264 19.34 -6.91 4.56
C PRO A 264 17.94 -6.54 5.06
N VAL A 265 17.82 -6.34 6.37
CA VAL A 265 16.65 -5.78 7.04
C VAL A 265 16.70 -4.28 6.79
N THR A 266 15.83 -3.77 5.94
CA THR A 266 15.63 -2.33 5.77
C THR A 266 14.72 -1.83 6.90
N GLY A 267 15.27 -1.87 8.13
CA GLY A 267 14.50 -1.66 9.36
C GLY A 267 14.36 -0.19 9.74
N TYR A 268 13.12 0.24 10.00
CA TYR A 268 12.81 1.49 10.69
C TYR A 268 12.47 1.17 12.15
N VAL A 269 13.01 1.93 13.11
CA VAL A 269 12.66 1.79 14.53
C VAL A 269 11.53 2.77 14.85
N LEU A 270 10.41 2.27 15.38
CA LEU A 270 9.35 3.12 15.95
C LEU A 270 9.59 3.25 17.45
N THR A 271 9.76 4.49 17.91
CA THR A 271 10.28 4.81 19.25
C THR A 271 9.22 4.99 20.33
N ASP A 272 7.92 4.86 20.02
CA ASP A 272 6.86 5.08 21.00
C ASP A 272 5.87 3.91 21.10
N ALA A 273 5.81 3.32 22.30
CA ALA A 273 4.89 2.23 22.63
C ALA A 273 3.46 2.71 22.95
N ALA A 274 3.28 4.01 23.25
CA ALA A 274 1.97 4.60 23.57
C ALA A 274 0.99 4.54 22.37
N ASP A 275 1.52 4.43 21.15
CA ASP A 275 0.77 4.37 19.91
C ASP A 275 0.70 2.96 19.31
N ALA A 276 0.99 1.88 20.05
CA ALA A 276 1.24 0.56 19.47
C ALA A 276 0.27 0.12 18.33
N PRO A 277 -1.08 0.28 18.43
CA PRO A 277 -1.97 0.01 17.31
C PRO A 277 -1.80 1.00 16.13
N ALA A 278 -1.70 2.31 16.41
CA ALA A 278 -1.54 3.34 15.40
C ALA A 278 -0.17 3.28 14.70
N ALA A 279 0.88 2.89 15.42
CA ALA A 279 2.24 2.67 14.93
C ALA A 279 2.28 1.48 13.97
N VAL A 280 1.70 0.34 14.35
CA VAL A 280 1.54 -0.83 13.47
C VAL A 280 0.75 -0.45 12.22
N VAL A 281 -0.41 0.20 12.40
CA VAL A 281 -1.28 0.64 11.29
C VAL A 281 -0.57 1.61 10.34
N GLY A 282 0.11 2.62 10.88
CA GLY A 282 0.86 3.61 10.09
C GLY A 282 1.98 2.97 9.28
N TRP A 283 2.72 2.02 9.88
CA TRP A 283 3.74 1.28 9.15
C TRP A 283 3.14 0.40 8.05
N LEU A 284 2.12 -0.40 8.37
CA LEU A 284 1.42 -1.27 7.40
C LEU A 284 0.95 -0.47 6.18
N GLY A 285 0.37 0.71 6.41
CA GLY A 285 -0.14 1.59 5.36
C GLY A 285 0.89 2.05 4.34
N THR A 286 2.16 2.14 4.74
CA THR A 286 3.26 2.54 3.84
C THR A 286 3.90 1.38 3.09
N ARG A 287 3.62 0.12 3.47
CA ARG A 287 4.39 -1.05 3.01
C ARG A 287 3.56 -2.11 2.31
N LEU A 288 2.30 -2.31 2.71
CA LEU A 288 1.45 -3.29 2.06
C LEU A 288 0.94 -2.73 0.73
N PRO A 289 1.04 -3.50 -0.37
CA PRO A 289 0.41 -3.14 -1.62
C PRO A 289 -1.12 -3.17 -1.46
N GLY A 290 -1.81 -2.38 -2.27
CA GLY A 290 -3.27 -2.35 -2.27
C GLY A 290 -3.92 -3.68 -2.68
N PRO A 291 -5.25 -3.75 -2.57
CA PRO A 291 -6.02 -4.88 -3.07
C PRO A 291 -5.81 -5.08 -4.57
N VAL A 292 -5.84 -6.32 -5.02
CA VAL A 292 -5.73 -6.68 -6.44
C VAL A 292 -7.02 -7.32 -6.91
N ARG A 293 -7.36 -7.15 -8.19
CA ARG A 293 -8.47 -7.88 -8.79
C ARG A 293 -7.90 -9.12 -9.47
N GLU A 294 -8.44 -10.28 -9.15
CA GLU A 294 -8.15 -11.49 -9.90
C GLU A 294 -8.65 -11.32 -11.35
N PRO A 295 -7.83 -11.69 -12.34
CA PRO A 295 -8.31 -11.72 -13.72
C PRO A 295 -9.48 -12.69 -13.77
N ALA A 296 -10.60 -12.25 -14.36
CA ALA A 296 -11.75 -13.12 -14.56
C ALA A 296 -11.29 -14.31 -15.40
N THR A 297 -11.26 -15.50 -14.80
CA THR A 297 -10.98 -16.76 -15.49
C THR A 297 -12.14 -17.02 -16.46
N GLY A 298 -12.06 -16.50 -17.69
CA GLY A 298 -13.10 -16.69 -18.69
C GLY A 298 -13.09 -15.81 -19.93
N ALA A 299 -12.24 -14.79 -20.05
CA ALA A 299 -12.17 -13.96 -21.27
C ALA A 299 -10.81 -14.12 -21.97
N ASP A 300 -10.85 -14.77 -23.13
CA ASP A 300 -9.89 -14.69 -24.23
C ASP A 300 -8.46 -15.23 -24.01
N SER A 301 -8.35 -16.56 -23.92
CA SER A 301 -7.22 -17.22 -24.57
C SER A 301 -7.47 -17.23 -26.08
N VAL A 302 -7.02 -16.18 -26.78
CA VAL A 302 -6.90 -16.21 -28.25
C VAL A 302 -5.74 -17.15 -28.57
N PRO A 303 -5.99 -18.30 -29.24
CA PRO A 303 -4.89 -19.14 -29.69
C PRO A 303 -4.09 -18.36 -30.75
N SER A 304 -2.78 -18.30 -30.53
CA SER A 304 -1.75 -17.82 -31.46
C SER A 304 -1.69 -18.66 -32.72
#